data_AF-X0S6D1-F1
#
_entry.id   AF-X0S6D1-F1
#
_cell.length_a   1.000
_cell.length_b   1.000
_cell.length_c   1.000
_cell.angle_alpha   90.00
_cell.angle_beta   90.00
_cell.angle_gamma   90.00
#
_symmetry.space_group_name_H-M   'P 1'
#
loop_
_entity.id
_entity.type
_entity.pdbx_description
1 polymer ?
#
loop_
_entity_poly.entity_id
_entity_poly.type
_entity_poly.pdbx_seq_one_letter_code
_entity_poly.pdbx_strand_id
1 'polypeptide(L)'
;MYEKFFEPGEVTEIRAFGLDGRRKTVWEGFAGGGIVSGYFNNMTDFGRCAAALDQAGAEGVYFTLNPVLPDLLARSVNRLKGFNNKMKLTSDHEVACLRWLLVDLDPKRPAGISSSDVELQNARNLQTKVKAWLVKQDLYQEQELIEAMSGNGYHLLCPVPGWPVEDEY
;
A
#
# COMPACT_ATOMS: atom_id res chain seq x y z
N MET A 1 9.74 5.24 -7.38
CA MET A 1 8.40 5.04 -6.80
C MET A 1 8.45 5.25 -5.29
N TYR A 2 9.27 4.49 -4.55
CA TYR A 2 9.46 4.62 -3.09
C TYR A 2 9.64 6.06 -2.59
N GLU A 3 10.56 6.81 -3.19
CA GLU A 3 10.91 8.18 -2.78
C GLU A 3 9.77 9.21 -2.96
N LYS A 4 8.69 8.85 -3.68
CA LYS A 4 7.48 9.69 -3.72
C LYS A 4 6.64 9.56 -2.44
N PHE A 5 6.72 8.44 -1.75
CA PHE A 5 5.87 8.11 -0.61
C PHE A 5 6.58 8.32 0.73
N PHE A 6 7.88 8.07 0.77
CA PHE A 6 8.65 8.04 2.01
C PHE A 6 9.90 8.91 1.92
N GLU A 7 10.14 9.67 2.98
CA GLU A 7 11.40 10.34 3.23
C GLU A 7 12.48 9.34 3.67
N PRO A 8 13.77 9.67 3.52
CA PRO A 8 14.85 8.80 3.94
C PRO A 8 14.74 8.41 5.43
N GLY A 9 14.74 7.11 5.71
CA GLY A 9 14.69 6.56 7.07
C GLY A 9 13.29 6.31 7.61
N GLU A 10 12.24 6.80 6.95
CA GLU A 10 10.86 6.45 7.30
C GLU A 10 10.57 4.99 7.02
N VAL A 11 9.67 4.41 7.82
CA VAL A 11 9.35 2.99 7.76
C VAL A 11 8.05 2.76 7.01
N THR A 12 8.05 1.76 6.14
CA THR A 12 6.84 1.21 5.49
C THR A 12 6.79 -0.30 5.70
N GLU A 13 5.58 -0.84 5.83
CA GLU A 13 5.35 -2.29 5.79
C GLU A 13 5.05 -2.71 4.35
N ILE A 14 5.69 -3.76 3.84
CA ILE A 14 5.20 -4.54 2.69
C ILE A 14 4.35 -5.69 3.24
N ARG A 15 3.20 -5.96 2.62
CA ARG A 15 2.34 -7.11 2.90
C ARG A 15 1.92 -7.81 1.61
N ALA A 16 2.18 -9.10 1.52
CA ALA A 16 1.78 -9.93 0.39
C ALA A 16 0.84 -11.05 0.82
N PHE A 17 -0.13 -11.37 -0.03
CA PHE A 17 -1.16 -12.39 0.18
C PHE A 17 -1.02 -13.56 -0.79
N GLY A 18 -1.68 -14.69 -0.48
CA GLY A 18 -1.68 -15.90 -1.32
C GLY A 18 -0.40 -16.72 -1.25
N LEU A 19 0.49 -16.42 -0.29
CA LEU A 19 1.77 -17.12 -0.12
C LEU A 19 1.73 -18.03 1.11
N ASP A 20 1.97 -19.32 0.91
CA ASP A 20 2.00 -20.32 1.99
C ASP A 20 3.34 -21.05 2.06
N GLY A 21 3.65 -21.62 3.23
CA GLY A 21 4.79 -22.50 3.42
C GLY A 21 6.09 -21.79 3.81
N ARG A 22 7.20 -22.51 3.63
CA ARG A 22 8.56 -22.00 3.83
C ARG A 22 9.22 -21.76 2.48
N ARG A 23 9.74 -20.56 2.26
CA ARG A 23 10.64 -20.26 1.15
C ARG A 23 11.80 -19.43 1.66
N LYS A 24 12.79 -20.12 2.26
CA LYS A 24 13.94 -19.50 2.96
C LYS A 24 14.75 -18.52 2.10
N THR A 25 14.68 -18.64 0.77
CA THR A 25 15.34 -17.73 -0.17
C THR A 25 14.63 -16.39 -0.32
N VAL A 26 13.36 -16.29 0.11
CA VAL A 26 12.51 -15.10 -0.04
C VAL A 26 12.05 -14.54 1.31
N TRP A 27 11.58 -15.39 2.23
CA TRP A 27 11.13 -14.98 3.57
C TRP A 27 11.61 -15.91 4.68
N GLU A 28 11.75 -15.36 5.89
CA GLU A 28 12.03 -16.12 7.10
C GLU A 28 10.74 -16.75 7.66
N GLY A 29 10.83 -17.94 8.26
CA GLY A 29 9.70 -18.58 8.94
C GLY A 29 8.74 -19.33 8.02
N PHE A 30 7.51 -19.53 8.50
CA PHE A 30 6.43 -20.26 7.83
C PHE A 30 5.22 -19.34 7.66
N ALA A 31 4.74 -19.15 6.44
CA ALA A 31 3.64 -18.26 6.09
C ALA A 31 2.27 -18.95 6.23
N GLY A 32 1.99 -19.54 7.40
CA GLY A 32 0.81 -20.41 7.58
C GLY A 32 -0.54 -19.70 7.54
N GLY A 33 -0.54 -18.37 7.55
CA GLY A 33 -1.74 -17.55 7.36
C GLY A 33 -1.93 -17.03 5.93
N GLY A 34 -1.15 -17.49 4.95
CA GLY A 34 -1.21 -16.99 3.58
C GLY A 34 -0.60 -15.60 3.39
N ILE A 35 0.11 -15.08 4.41
CA ILE A 35 0.63 -13.71 4.45
C ILE A 35 2.14 -13.73 4.64
N VAL A 36 2.86 -12.91 3.88
CA VAL A 36 4.26 -12.56 4.10
C VAL A 36 4.36 -11.04 4.27
N SER A 37 5.06 -10.59 5.31
CA SER A 37 5.19 -9.17 5.63
C SER A 37 6.63 -8.79 5.93
N GLY A 38 7.01 -7.53 5.70
CA GLY A 38 8.31 -6.98 6.05
C GLY A 38 8.29 -5.49 6.31
N TYR A 39 9.25 -4.96 7.07
CA TYR A 39 9.35 -3.54 7.40
C TYR A 39 10.64 -2.96 6.84
N PHE A 40 10.55 -1.85 6.13
CA PHE A 40 11.63 -1.31 5.32
C PHE A 40 11.81 0.18 5.57
N ASN A 41 13.07 0.62 5.59
CA ASN A 41 13.43 2.03 5.67
C ASN A 41 14.39 2.47 4.55
N ASN A 42 14.57 1.62 3.53
CA ASN A 42 15.40 1.91 2.38
C ASN A 42 14.79 1.33 1.08
N MET A 43 14.97 2.07 -0.01
CA MET A 43 14.42 1.73 -1.33
C MET A 43 14.96 0.41 -1.89
N THR A 44 16.25 0.12 -1.68
CA THR A 44 16.92 -1.02 -2.29
C THR A 44 16.35 -2.34 -1.79
N ASP A 45 16.25 -2.51 -0.48
CA ASP A 45 15.67 -3.71 0.12
C ASP A 45 14.16 -3.79 -0.12
N PHE A 46 13.45 -2.67 -0.03
CA PHE A 46 12.03 -2.59 -0.35
C PHE A 46 11.75 -3.14 -1.75
N GLY A 47 12.44 -2.60 -2.77
CA GLY A 47 12.24 -2.99 -4.16
C GLY A 47 12.62 -4.44 -4.44
N ARG A 48 13.75 -4.90 -3.89
CA ARG A 48 14.19 -6.30 -4.00
C ARG A 48 13.18 -7.26 -3.39
N CYS A 49 12.68 -6.97 -2.19
CA CYS A 49 11.71 -7.81 -1.51
C CYS A 49 10.34 -7.80 -2.18
N ALA A 50 9.86 -6.63 -2.63
CA ALA A 50 8.62 -6.53 -3.42
C ALA A 50 8.69 -7.40 -4.69
N ALA A 51 9.78 -7.29 -5.46
CA ALA A 51 9.97 -8.10 -6.66
C ALA A 51 10.07 -9.61 -6.36
N ALA A 52 10.71 -9.98 -5.25
CA ALA A 52 10.81 -11.39 -4.85
C ALA A 52 9.46 -11.99 -4.42
N LEU A 53 8.55 -11.19 -3.84
CA LEU A 53 7.19 -11.60 -3.51
C LEU A 53 6.33 -11.79 -4.76
N ASP A 54 6.42 -10.88 -5.71
CA ASP A 54 5.74 -10.97 -7.01
C ASP A 54 6.18 -12.24 -7.77
N GLN A 55 7.50 -12.45 -7.91
CA GLN A 55 8.07 -13.68 -8.48
C GLN A 55 7.71 -14.94 -7.71
N ALA A 56 7.43 -14.82 -6.41
CA ALA A 56 7.00 -15.94 -5.60
C ALA A 56 5.56 -16.39 -5.88
N GLY A 57 4.79 -15.61 -6.65
CA GLY A 57 3.40 -15.88 -7.00
C GLY A 57 2.41 -15.29 -5.99
N ALA A 58 2.75 -14.17 -5.36
CA ALA A 58 1.80 -13.48 -4.49
C ALA A 58 0.55 -13.06 -5.28
N GLU A 59 -0.63 -13.23 -4.69
CA GLU A 59 -1.89 -12.77 -5.29
C GLU A 59 -1.97 -11.23 -5.34
N GLY A 60 -1.26 -10.57 -4.42
CA GLY A 60 -1.08 -9.13 -4.39
C GLY A 60 0.04 -8.73 -3.43
N VAL A 61 0.80 -7.71 -3.80
CA VAL A 61 1.88 -7.12 -2.99
C VAL A 61 1.51 -5.66 -2.70
N TYR A 62 1.27 -5.38 -1.43
CA TYR A 62 0.84 -4.07 -0.94
C TYR A 62 1.92 -3.48 -0.04
N PHE A 63 1.85 -2.17 0.17
CA PHE A 63 2.64 -1.51 1.19
C PHE A 63 1.80 -0.45 1.92
N THR A 64 2.18 -0.07 3.13
CA THR A 64 1.48 1.00 3.86
C THR A 64 1.67 2.31 3.12
N LEU A 65 0.58 2.95 2.69
CA LEU A 65 0.62 4.18 1.91
C LEU A 65 1.35 5.32 2.64
N ASN A 66 1.15 5.38 3.95
CA ASN A 66 1.72 6.35 4.86
C ASN A 66 2.86 5.71 5.69
N PRO A 67 3.83 6.51 6.17
CA PRO A 67 4.88 6.01 7.03
C PRO A 67 4.29 5.46 8.34
N VAL A 68 4.90 4.40 8.85
CA VAL A 68 4.54 3.78 10.14
C VAL A 68 5.55 4.16 11.21
N LEU A 69 5.22 3.88 12.48
CA LEU A 69 6.12 4.17 13.60
C LEU A 69 7.51 3.52 13.36
N PRO A 70 8.61 4.27 13.57
CA PRO A 70 9.97 3.77 13.32
C PRO A 70 10.30 2.47 14.05
N ASP A 71 9.76 2.28 15.26
CA ASP A 71 9.95 1.09 16.09
C ASP A 71 9.46 -0.19 15.41
N LEU A 72 8.52 -0.10 14.47
CA LEU A 72 8.01 -1.25 13.73
C LEU A 72 9.08 -1.89 12.86
N LEU A 73 10.13 -1.15 12.46
CA LEU A 73 11.28 -1.69 11.74
C LEU A 73 11.90 -2.89 12.46
N ALA A 74 11.90 -2.90 13.80
CA ALA A 74 12.46 -3.99 14.60
C ALA A 74 11.72 -5.33 14.38
N ARG A 75 10.46 -5.33 13.91
CA ARG A 75 9.69 -6.54 13.61
C ARG A 75 10.38 -7.37 12.52
N SER A 76 10.94 -6.72 11.50
CA SER A 76 11.75 -7.38 10.46
C SER A 76 12.57 -6.41 9.62
N VAL A 77 13.59 -5.81 10.24
CA VAL A 77 14.53 -4.85 9.61
C VAL A 77 14.93 -5.28 8.21
N ASN A 78 14.38 -4.58 7.21
CA ASN A 78 14.67 -4.71 5.77
C ASN A 78 14.59 -6.14 5.22
N ARG A 79 13.67 -6.95 5.76
CA ARG A 79 13.48 -8.35 5.35
C ARG A 79 12.05 -8.82 5.52
N LEU A 80 11.74 -9.90 4.81
CA LEU A 80 10.42 -10.54 4.79
C LEU A 80 10.33 -11.68 5.81
N LYS A 81 9.17 -11.80 6.43
CA LYS A 81 8.80 -12.88 7.35
C LYS A 81 7.43 -13.45 6.99
N GLY A 82 7.33 -14.76 6.97
CA GLY A 82 6.05 -15.46 6.88
C GLY A 82 5.24 -15.25 8.14
N PHE A 83 4.00 -14.78 7.99
CA PHE A 83 3.12 -14.48 9.10
C PHE A 83 2.71 -15.76 9.84
N ASN A 84 2.70 -15.66 11.17
CA ASN A 84 2.09 -16.64 12.06
C ASN A 84 1.34 -15.92 13.18
N ASN A 85 0.47 -16.64 13.89
CA ASN A 85 -0.43 -16.09 14.91
C ASN A 85 0.25 -15.38 16.10
N LYS A 86 1.58 -15.42 16.21
CA LYS A 86 2.34 -14.69 17.25
C LYS A 86 2.89 -13.35 16.76
N MET A 87 2.79 -13.06 15.46
CA MET A 87 3.27 -11.82 14.86
C MET A 87 2.16 -10.77 14.89
N LYS A 88 2.57 -9.50 15.02
CA LYS A 88 1.69 -8.34 14.83
C LYS A 88 2.01 -7.67 13.50
N LEU A 89 0.98 -7.36 12.74
CA LEU A 89 1.07 -6.52 11.55
C LEU A 89 0.77 -5.07 11.94
N THR A 90 1.07 -4.10 11.06
CA THR A 90 0.75 -2.70 11.32
C THR A 90 -0.75 -2.54 11.53
N SER A 91 -1.11 -1.81 12.58
CA SER A 91 -2.47 -1.36 12.90
C SER A 91 -2.58 0.16 12.78
N ASP A 92 -3.81 0.69 12.78
CA ASP A 92 -4.08 2.08 12.42
C ASP A 92 -3.34 3.10 13.31
N HIS A 93 -3.31 2.87 14.63
CA HIS A 93 -2.57 3.71 15.59
C HIS A 93 -1.04 3.66 15.44
N GLU A 94 -0.53 2.74 14.61
CA GLU A 94 0.90 2.63 14.31
C GLU A 94 1.28 3.35 13.01
N VAL A 95 0.35 4.05 12.36
CA VAL A 95 0.64 5.01 11.29
C VAL A 95 1.22 6.28 11.93
N ALA A 96 2.37 6.74 11.46
CA ALA A 96 3.10 7.86 12.08
C ALA A 96 2.45 9.21 11.75
N CYS A 97 1.98 9.37 10.51
CA CYS A 97 1.26 10.55 10.05
C CYS A 97 0.52 10.22 8.74
N LEU A 98 -0.48 11.01 8.39
CA LEU A 98 -1.06 10.99 7.06
C LEU A 98 -0.28 11.95 6.16
N ARG A 99 0.40 11.41 5.15
CA ARG A 99 1.01 12.16 4.04
C ARG A 99 0.18 12.04 2.75
N TRP A 100 -0.61 10.99 2.64
CA TRP A 100 -1.45 10.72 1.49
C TRP A 100 -2.86 10.33 1.93
N LEU A 101 -3.84 10.92 1.27
CA LEU A 101 -5.23 10.46 1.26
C LEU A 101 -5.48 9.66 -0.01
N LEU A 102 -6.05 8.46 0.13
CA LEU A 102 -6.45 7.62 -0.99
C LEU A 102 -7.93 7.84 -1.31
N VAL A 103 -8.20 8.25 -2.55
CA VAL A 103 -9.53 8.14 -3.16
C VAL A 103 -9.53 6.88 -4.02
N ASP A 104 -10.19 5.83 -3.52
CA ASP A 104 -10.33 4.55 -4.20
C ASP A 104 -11.65 4.49 -4.98
N LEU A 105 -11.54 4.37 -6.30
CA LEU A 105 -12.67 4.44 -7.23
C LEU A 105 -12.82 3.09 -7.94
N ASP A 106 -13.44 2.16 -7.21
CA ASP A 106 -13.73 0.82 -7.71
C ASP A 106 -15.21 0.67 -8.13
N PRO A 107 -15.49 -0.03 -9.24
CA PRO A 107 -16.85 -0.37 -9.62
C PRO A 107 -17.48 -1.35 -8.62
N LYS A 108 -18.78 -1.18 -8.35
CA LYS A 108 -19.54 -2.14 -7.55
C LYS A 108 -19.77 -3.42 -8.36
N ARG A 109 -19.11 -4.50 -7.96
CA ARG A 109 -19.17 -5.82 -8.63
C ARG A 109 -19.11 -6.96 -7.60
N PRO A 110 -19.55 -8.19 -7.94
CA PRO A 110 -19.37 -9.34 -7.07
C PRO A 110 -17.88 -9.60 -6.78
N ALA A 111 -17.57 -10.05 -5.56
CA ALA A 111 -16.21 -10.36 -5.14
C ALA A 111 -15.59 -11.47 -6.02
N GLY A 112 -14.30 -11.33 -6.33
CA GLY A 112 -13.55 -12.31 -7.13
C GLY A 112 -13.77 -12.25 -8.65
N ILE A 113 -14.58 -11.31 -9.15
CA ILE A 113 -14.84 -11.16 -10.59
C ILE A 113 -14.22 -9.88 -11.09
N SER A 114 -13.27 -9.92 -12.03
CA SER A 114 -12.63 -8.71 -12.58
C SER A 114 -13.61 -7.72 -13.19
N SER A 115 -13.26 -6.42 -13.19
CA SER A 115 -14.06 -5.38 -13.85
C SER A 115 -14.08 -5.58 -15.37
N SER A 116 -15.23 -5.32 -15.98
CA SER A 116 -15.33 -5.14 -17.43
C SER A 116 -14.69 -3.83 -17.90
N ASP A 117 -14.39 -3.74 -19.20
CA ASP A 117 -13.84 -2.51 -19.81
C ASP A 117 -14.74 -1.29 -19.57
N VAL A 118 -16.06 -1.49 -19.59
CA VAL A 118 -17.05 -0.43 -19.35
C VAL A 118 -17.01 0.05 -17.90
N GLU A 119 -16.94 -0.88 -16.94
CA GLU A 119 -16.82 -0.54 -15.52
C GLU A 119 -15.51 0.20 -15.23
N LEU A 120 -14.40 -0.27 -15.80
CA LEU A 120 -13.09 0.36 -15.67
C LEU A 120 -13.07 1.77 -16.28
N GLN A 121 -13.69 1.95 -17.45
CA GLN A 121 -13.81 3.27 -18.08
C GLN A 121 -14.69 4.22 -17.27
N ASN A 122 -15.76 3.72 -16.64
CA ASN A 122 -16.60 4.51 -15.76
C ASN A 122 -15.85 4.96 -14.49
N ALA A 123 -15.05 4.07 -13.89
CA ALA A 123 -14.17 4.41 -12.78
C ALA A 123 -13.17 5.52 -13.16
N ARG A 124 -12.53 5.40 -14.33
CA ARG A 124 -11.63 6.45 -14.86
C ARG A 124 -12.34 7.78 -15.05
N ASN A 125 -13.53 7.76 -15.66
CA ASN A 125 -14.32 8.97 -15.88
C ASN A 125 -14.68 9.65 -14.55
N LEU A 126 -14.97 8.88 -13.50
CA LEU A 126 -15.23 9.41 -12.17
C LEU A 126 -13.96 9.97 -11.53
N GLN A 127 -12.82 9.27 -11.63
CA GLN A 127 -11.51 9.77 -11.18
C GLN A 127 -11.19 11.14 -11.80
N THR A 128 -11.34 11.30 -13.12
CA THR A 128 -11.13 12.57 -13.81
C THR A 128 -12.06 13.67 -13.29
N LYS A 129 -13.33 13.35 -13.01
CA LYS A 129 -14.29 14.33 -12.44
C LYS A 129 -13.91 14.74 -11.02
N VAL A 130 -13.50 13.79 -10.17
CA VAL A 130 -13.06 14.08 -8.79
C VAL A 130 -11.82 14.96 -8.82
N LYS A 131 -10.81 14.60 -9.62
CA LYS A 131 -9.60 15.39 -9.83
C LYS A 131 -9.93 16.82 -10.29
N ALA A 132 -10.76 16.96 -11.32
CA ALA A 132 -11.16 18.27 -11.83
C ALA A 132 -11.92 19.10 -10.79
N TRP A 133 -12.76 18.46 -9.96
CA TRP A 133 -13.47 19.13 -8.88
C TRP A 133 -12.50 19.63 -7.80
N LEU A 134 -11.57 18.79 -7.35
CA LEU A 134 -10.55 19.16 -6.35
C LEU A 134 -9.72 20.36 -6.78
N VAL A 135 -9.25 20.36 -8.03
CA VAL A 135 -8.49 21.47 -8.61
C VAL A 135 -9.34 22.73 -8.73
N LYS A 136 -10.59 22.60 -9.18
CA LYS A 136 -11.53 23.73 -9.28
C LYS A 136 -11.87 24.36 -7.92
N GLN A 137 -11.80 23.58 -6.83
CA GLN A 137 -12.01 24.10 -5.48
C GLN A 137 -10.74 24.69 -4.86
N ASP A 138 -9.63 24.78 -5.61
CA ASP A 138 -8.32 25.23 -5.11
C ASP A 138 -7.81 24.40 -3.92
N LEU A 139 -8.28 23.14 -3.79
CA LEU A 139 -7.86 22.24 -2.70
C LEU A 139 -6.51 21.58 -3.00
N TYR A 140 -6.22 21.32 -4.28
CA TYR A 140 -4.98 20.72 -4.76
C TYR A 140 -4.61 21.28 -6.13
N GLN A 141 -3.32 21.35 -6.42
CA GLN A 141 -2.84 21.57 -7.79
C GLN A 141 -2.81 20.25 -8.55
N GLU A 142 -3.09 20.30 -9.85
CA GLU A 142 -3.19 19.10 -10.69
C GLU A 142 -1.92 18.23 -10.65
N GLN A 143 -0.74 18.86 -10.65
CA GLN A 143 0.57 18.19 -10.60
C GLN A 143 0.90 17.52 -9.26
N GLU A 144 0.17 17.83 -8.19
CA GLU A 144 0.39 17.25 -6.86
C GLU A 144 -0.29 15.88 -6.72
N LEU A 145 -1.31 15.63 -7.54
CA LEU A 145 -2.12 14.42 -7.50
C LEU A 145 -1.44 13.26 -8.23
N ILE A 146 -1.50 12.06 -7.64
CA ILE A 146 -1.02 10.84 -8.30
C ILE A 146 -2.21 10.00 -8.75
N GLU A 147 -2.28 9.75 -10.05
CA GLU A 147 -3.26 8.87 -10.67
C GLU A 147 -2.65 7.47 -10.89
N ALA A 148 -3.38 6.41 -10.54
CA ALA A 148 -2.98 5.03 -10.81
C ALA A 148 -4.18 4.17 -11.20
N MET A 149 -3.96 3.17 -12.05
CA MET A 149 -4.94 2.11 -12.35
C MET A 149 -4.67 0.94 -11.39
N SER A 150 -5.66 0.58 -10.56
CA SER A 150 -5.49 -0.33 -9.41
C SER A 150 -5.70 -1.82 -9.76
N GLY A 151 -5.91 -2.12 -11.03
CA GLY A 151 -6.25 -3.44 -11.57
C GLY A 151 -7.71 -3.52 -12.00
N ASN A 152 -8.64 -3.12 -11.12
CA ASN A 152 -10.08 -3.15 -11.41
C ASN A 152 -10.77 -1.78 -11.35
N GLY A 153 -10.02 -0.74 -10.97
CA GLY A 153 -10.50 0.61 -10.81
C GLY A 153 -9.35 1.60 -10.91
N TYR A 154 -9.53 2.76 -10.29
CA TYR A 154 -8.54 3.83 -10.30
C TYR A 154 -8.35 4.41 -8.91
N HIS A 155 -7.10 4.72 -8.58
CA HIS A 155 -6.74 5.46 -7.39
C HIS A 155 -6.41 6.91 -7.75
N LEU A 156 -6.84 7.85 -6.93
CA LEU A 156 -6.33 9.21 -6.90
C LEU A 156 -5.75 9.48 -5.52
N LEU A 157 -4.44 9.73 -5.46
CA LEU A 157 -3.75 10.06 -4.21
C LEU A 157 -3.61 11.57 -4.10
N CYS A 158 -4.06 12.11 -2.96
CA CYS A 158 -3.95 13.51 -2.63
C CYS A 158 -2.92 13.69 -1.51
N PRO A 159 -1.86 14.49 -1.68
CA PRO A 159 -0.89 14.72 -0.63
C PRO A 159 -1.48 15.60 0.47
N VAL A 160 -1.13 15.36 1.72
CA VAL A 160 -1.53 16.20 2.87
C VAL A 160 -0.30 16.59 3.69
N PRO A 161 -0.34 17.69 4.48
CA PRO A 161 0.83 18.25 5.17
C PRO A 161 1.44 17.42 6.31
N GLY A 162 1.13 16.13 6.44
CA GLY A 162 1.53 15.31 7.58
C GLY A 162 0.55 15.41 8.74
N TRP A 163 -0.75 15.21 8.50
CA TRP A 163 -1.75 15.27 9.55
C TRP A 163 -1.50 14.19 10.62
N PRO A 164 -1.72 14.50 11.91
CA PRO A 164 -1.63 13.50 12.97
C PRO A 164 -2.68 12.41 12.76
N VAL A 165 -2.37 11.21 13.23
CA VAL A 165 -3.37 10.14 13.34
C VAL A 165 -4.06 10.36 14.68
N GLU A 166 -5.28 10.92 14.63
CA GLU A 166 -6.10 11.13 15.83
C GLU A 166 -6.86 9.83 16.16
N ASP A 167 -6.78 9.41 17.42
CA ASP A 167 -7.60 8.31 17.97
C ASP A 167 -9.01 8.85 18.28
N GLU A 168 -9.82 9.19 17.27
CA GLU A 168 -11.25 9.47 17.46
C GLU A 168 -12.08 8.67 16.45
N TYR A 169 -12.68 7.56 16.90
CA TYR A 169 -14.11 7.41 17.26
C TYR A 169 -14.40 6.01 17.81
#